data_AF-A0A9D0IAS8-F1
#
_entry.id   AF-A0A9D0IAS8-F1
#
_cell.length_a   1.000
_cell.length_b   1.000
_cell.length_c   1.000
_cell.angle_alpha   90.00
_cell.angle_beta   90.00
_cell.angle_gamma   90.00
#
_symmetry.space_group_name_H-M   'P 1'
#
loop_
_entity.id
_entity.type
_entity.pdbx_description
1 polymer ?
#
loop_
_entity_poly.entity_id
_entity_poly.type
_entity_poly.pdbx_seq_one_letter_code
_entity_poly.pdbx_strand_id
1 'polypeptide(L)'
;MEHPTERQESATSQPLLPRLILLLVVLAALPLAVDISQRLAVIRRMRAEEARLQAEVEAAEATREALEAQRELVESPAFVEWWARVQARMTQEGEVAVIPVFPPTETPSAPSEAPLRPPAQGARSIPDEWRALFLGGE
;
A
#
# COMPACT_ATOMS: atom_id res chain seq x y z
N MET A 1 56.77 -40.79 54.19
CA MET A 1 57.40 -40.11 53.04
C MET A 1 56.37 -40.13 51.91
N GLU A 2 55.30 -39.32 51.92
CA GLU A 2 55.24 -37.84 51.91
C GLU A 2 56.22 -37.29 50.86
N HIS A 3 55.88 -36.59 49.78
CA HIS A 3 54.65 -36.04 49.20
C HIS A 3 54.97 -35.68 47.71
N PRO A 4 53.98 -35.30 46.88
CA PRO A 4 54.06 -35.12 45.43
C PRO A 4 54.53 -33.72 45.01
N THR A 5 55.18 -33.63 43.85
CA THR A 5 55.49 -32.37 43.15
C THR A 5 55.64 -32.71 41.66
N GLU A 6 55.11 -32.01 40.67
CA GLU A 6 54.29 -30.81 40.64
C GLU A 6 53.45 -30.90 39.37
N ARG A 7 52.17 -30.57 39.50
CA ARG A 7 51.24 -30.28 38.42
C ARG A 7 51.20 -28.76 38.35
N GLN A 8 51.75 -28.12 37.31
CA GLN A 8 51.59 -26.70 36.92
C GLN A 8 52.68 -26.39 35.85
N GLU A 9 52.53 -25.67 34.74
CA GLU A 9 51.48 -24.83 34.16
C GLU A 9 51.67 -24.85 32.64
N SER A 10 50.68 -25.35 31.89
CA SER A 10 50.55 -25.00 30.49
C SER A 10 49.89 -23.63 30.41
N ALA A 11 50.62 -22.58 30.78
CA ALA A 11 50.22 -21.23 30.43
C ALA A 11 50.30 -21.13 28.91
N THR A 12 49.17 -21.38 28.24
CA THR A 12 48.99 -21.20 26.80
C THR A 12 49.30 -19.74 26.48
N SER A 13 50.56 -19.46 26.22
CA SER A 13 51.02 -18.17 25.72
C SER A 13 50.51 -18.09 24.29
N GLN A 14 49.34 -17.47 24.11
CA GLN A 14 48.81 -17.25 22.78
C GLN A 14 49.87 -16.52 21.96
N PRO A 15 50.21 -17.00 20.75
CA PRO A 15 51.21 -16.35 19.94
C PRO A 15 50.74 -14.92 19.62
N LEU A 16 51.57 -13.94 19.94
CA LEU A 16 51.25 -12.51 19.80
C LEU A 16 51.10 -12.09 18.32
N LEU A 17 51.72 -12.83 17.40
CA LEU A 17 51.71 -12.58 15.95
C LEU A 17 50.31 -12.65 15.31
N PRO A 18 49.52 -13.75 15.42
CA PRO A 18 48.18 -13.80 14.85
C PRO A 18 47.23 -12.74 15.43
N ARG A 19 47.41 -12.35 16.70
CA ARG A 19 46.62 -11.27 17.31
C ARG A 19 46.93 -9.91 16.68
N LEU A 20 48.21 -9.63 16.39
CA LEU A 20 48.62 -8.39 15.73
C LEU A 20 48.12 -8.34 14.28
N ILE A 21 48.19 -9.46 13.55
CA ILE A 21 47.67 -9.56 12.18
C ILE A 21 46.16 -9.33 12.17
N LEU A 22 45.42 -9.99 13.08
CA LEU A 22 43.98 -9.79 13.21
C LEU A 22 43.65 -8.31 13.49
N LEU A 23 44.36 -7.68 14.42
CA LEU A 23 44.17 -6.25 14.73
C LEU A 23 44.36 -5.38 13.50
N LEU A 24 45.42 -5.62 12.72
CA LEU A 24 45.74 -4.85 11.52
C LEU A 24 44.70 -5.05 10.41
N VAL A 25 44.22 -6.29 10.23
CA VAL A 25 43.13 -6.61 9.29
C VAL A 25 41.84 -5.90 9.70
N VAL A 26 41.45 -5.98 10.98
CA VAL A 26 40.26 -5.30 11.49
C VAL A 26 40.37 -3.79 11.30
N LEU A 27 41.53 -3.22 11.62
CA LEU A 27 41.77 -1.78 11.48
C LEU A 27 41.69 -1.32 10.02
N ALA A 28 42.14 -2.15 9.07
CA ALA A 28 42.02 -1.88 7.65
C ALA A 28 40.61 -2.14 7.10
N ALA A 29 39.90 -3.16 7.61
CA ALA A 29 38.58 -3.56 7.13
C ALA A 29 37.46 -2.60 7.58
N LEU A 30 37.57 -2.03 8.78
CA LEU A 30 36.57 -1.09 9.33
C LEU A 30 36.26 0.09 8.39
N PRO A 31 37.25 0.91 7.97
CA PRO A 31 36.97 2.05 7.10
C PRO A 31 36.43 1.61 5.72
N LEU A 32 36.88 0.45 5.23
CA LEU A 32 36.41 -0.10 3.95
C LEU A 32 34.94 -0.51 4.02
N ALA A 33 34.53 -1.16 5.11
CA ALA A 33 33.14 -1.54 5.34
C ALA A 33 32.22 -0.30 5.42
N VAL A 34 32.69 0.77 6.06
CA VAL A 34 31.96 2.03 6.14
C VAL A 34 31.82 2.68 4.76
N ASP A 35 32.89 2.80 3.99
CA ASP A 35 32.86 3.39 2.64
C ASP A 35 31.92 2.62 1.70
N ILE A 36 32.00 1.28 1.70
CA ILE A 36 31.11 0.42 0.90
C ILE A 36 29.65 0.62 1.32
N SER A 37 29.38 0.70 2.63
CA SER A 37 28.03 0.91 3.15
C SER A 37 27.46 2.27 2.73
N GLN A 38 28.28 3.33 2.79
CA GLN A 38 27.89 4.67 2.36
C GLN A 38 27.59 4.72 0.87
N ARG A 39 28.48 4.15 0.03
CA ARG A 39 28.26 4.07 -1.42
C ARG A 39 26.99 3.30 -1.76
N LEU A 40 26.75 2.17 -1.09
CA LEU A 40 25.56 1.37 -1.31
C LEU A 40 24.28 2.12 -0.90
N ALA A 41 24.32 2.89 0.18
CA ALA A 41 23.20 3.74 0.60
C ALA A 41 22.88 4.82 -0.44
N VAL A 42 23.90 5.46 -1.01
CA VAL A 42 23.72 6.46 -2.08
C VAL A 42 23.12 5.82 -3.33
N ILE A 43 23.63 4.67 -3.77
CA ILE A 43 23.09 3.96 -4.95
C ILE A 43 21.64 3.57 -4.73
N ARG A 44 21.29 3.05 -3.54
CA ARG A 44 19.91 2.69 -3.19
C ARG A 44 19.00 3.90 -3.22
N ARG A 45 19.44 5.04 -2.67
CA ARG A 45 18.68 6.29 -2.71
C ARG A 45 18.44 6.76 -4.14
N MET A 46 19.48 6.76 -4.97
CA MET A 46 19.36 7.17 -6.38
C MET A 46 18.39 6.27 -7.16
N ARG A 47 18.45 4.95 -6.97
CA ARG A 47 17.51 4.02 -7.59
C ARG A 47 16.07 4.19 -7.10
N ALA A 48 15.89 4.47 -5.81
CA ALA A 48 14.55 4.75 -5.28
C ALA A 48 13.97 6.04 -5.86
N GLU A 49 14.80 7.06 -6.03
CA GLU A 49 14.41 8.32 -6.65
C GLU A 49 14.08 8.15 -8.14
N GLU A 50 14.90 7.40 -8.86
CA GLU A 50 14.66 7.04 -10.26
C GLU A 50 13.33 6.29 -10.41
N ALA A 51 13.09 5.26 -9.59
CA ALA A 51 11.83 4.52 -9.60
C ALA A 51 10.61 5.40 -9.27
N ARG A 52 10.76 6.35 -8.33
CA ARG A 52 9.69 7.32 -8.00
C ARG A 52 9.38 8.23 -9.19
N LEU A 53 10.41 8.80 -9.81
CA LEU A 53 10.26 9.69 -10.96
C LEU A 53 9.67 8.94 -12.17
N GLN A 54 10.11 7.71 -12.41
CA GLN A 54 9.56 6.85 -13.46
C GLN A 54 8.06 6.63 -13.27
N ALA A 55 7.62 6.30 -12.05
CA ALA A 55 6.20 6.12 -11.74
C ALA A 55 5.39 7.42 -11.90
N GLU A 56 5.96 8.57 -11.55
CA GLU A 56 5.32 9.88 -11.77
C GLU A 56 5.16 10.21 -13.26
N VAL A 57 6.17 9.90 -14.07
CA VAL A 57 6.09 10.06 -15.54
C VAL A 57 5.02 9.15 -16.12
N GLU A 58 5.02 7.86 -15.77
CA GLU A 58 4.01 6.91 -16.26
C GLU A 58 2.59 7.34 -15.88
N ALA A 59 2.38 7.81 -14.65
CA ALA A 59 1.09 8.33 -14.21
C ALA A 59 0.67 9.61 -14.97
N ALA A 60 1.62 10.51 -15.23
CA ALA A 60 1.37 11.73 -15.99
C ALA A 60 1.05 11.44 -17.46
N GLU A 61 1.73 10.48 -18.08
CA GLU A 61 1.47 10.03 -19.46
C GLU A 61 0.09 9.38 -19.57
N ALA A 62 -0.26 8.48 -18.66
CA ALA A 62 -1.60 7.88 -18.63
C ALA A 62 -2.71 8.93 -18.46
N THR A 63 -2.48 9.93 -17.60
CA THR A 63 -3.42 11.04 -17.41
C THR A 63 -3.53 11.87 -18.68
N ARG A 64 -2.42 12.16 -19.34
CA ARG A 64 -2.39 12.91 -20.59
C ARG A 64 -3.15 12.18 -21.69
N GLU A 65 -2.91 10.89 -21.88
CA GLU A 65 -3.62 10.08 -22.88
C GLU A 65 -5.14 10.08 -22.63
N ALA A 66 -5.56 9.92 -21.37
CA ALA A 66 -6.97 9.98 -21.00
C ALA A 66 -7.61 11.35 -21.31
N LEU A 67 -6.89 12.44 -21.04
CA LEU A 67 -7.34 13.80 -21.33
C LEU A 67 -7.37 14.08 -22.84
N GLU A 68 -6.39 13.58 -23.59
CA GLU A 68 -6.37 13.69 -25.06
C GLU A 68 -7.56 12.95 -25.68
N ALA A 69 -7.87 11.74 -25.22
CA ALA A 69 -9.04 10.98 -25.65
C ALA A 69 -10.36 11.69 -25.30
N GLN A 70 -10.47 12.26 -24.09
CA GLN A 70 -11.64 13.04 -23.69
C GLN A 70 -11.80 14.29 -24.55
N ARG A 71 -10.69 14.97 -24.85
CA ARG A 71 -10.70 16.15 -25.72
C ARG A 71 -11.18 15.80 -27.12
N GLU A 72 -10.66 14.73 -27.72
CA GLU A 72 -11.10 14.26 -29.04
C GLU A 72 -12.60 13.93 -29.06
N LEU A 73 -13.10 13.24 -28.03
CA LEU A 73 -14.52 12.97 -27.89
C LEU A 73 -15.34 14.26 -27.85
N VAL A 74 -14.94 15.24 -27.04
CA VAL A 74 -15.67 16.50 -26.86
C VAL A 74 -15.61 17.36 -28.14
N GLU A 75 -14.51 17.33 -28.88
CA GLU A 75 -14.37 18.03 -30.16
C GLU A 75 -15.17 17.36 -31.30
N SER A 76 -15.64 16.12 -31.11
CA SER A 76 -16.38 15.38 -32.13
C SER A 76 -17.79 15.97 -32.37
N PRO A 77 -18.27 16.02 -33.63
CA PRO A 77 -19.64 16.45 -33.94
C PRO A 77 -20.72 15.61 -33.26
N ALA A 78 -20.47 14.30 -33.08
CA ALA A 78 -21.38 13.38 -32.41
C ALA A 78 -21.59 13.76 -30.93
N PHE A 79 -20.55 14.24 -30.24
CA PHE A 79 -20.68 14.72 -28.87
C PHE A 79 -21.49 16.01 -28.80
N VAL A 80 -21.30 16.94 -29.75
CA VAL A 80 -22.10 18.18 -29.83
C VAL A 80 -23.59 17.83 -30.00
N GLU A 81 -23.91 16.90 -30.89
CA GLU A 81 -25.29 16.44 -31.10
C GLU A 81 -25.86 15.74 -29.86
N TRP A 82 -25.10 14.84 -29.24
CA TRP A 82 -25.50 14.18 -28.01
C TRP A 82 -25.78 15.19 -26.90
N TRP A 83 -24.89 16.17 -26.71
CA TRP A 83 -25.05 17.21 -25.69
C TRP A 83 -26.28 18.09 -25.99
N ALA A 84 -26.46 18.50 -27.24
CA ALA A 84 -27.62 19.27 -27.68
C ALA A 84 -28.93 18.55 -27.36
N ARG A 85 -29.05 17.25 -27.71
CA ARG A 85 -30.27 16.46 -27.52
C ARG A 85 -30.50 16.06 -26.05
N VAL A 86 -29.46 15.62 -25.35
CA VAL A 86 -29.57 15.02 -24.01
C VAL A 86 -29.54 16.06 -22.90
N GLN A 87 -28.58 16.98 -22.95
CA GLN A 87 -28.35 17.96 -21.88
C GLN A 87 -29.11 19.26 -22.13
N ALA A 88 -29.01 19.81 -23.34
CA ALA A 88 -29.66 21.09 -23.67
C ALA A 88 -31.12 20.93 -24.14
N ARG A 89 -31.59 19.69 -24.39
CA ARG A 89 -32.92 19.37 -24.94
C ARG A 89 -33.26 20.16 -26.21
N MET A 90 -32.25 20.51 -26.99
CA MET A 90 -32.36 21.17 -28.28
C MET A 90 -32.74 20.17 -29.35
N THR A 91 -33.52 20.63 -30.33
CA THR A 91 -33.93 19.88 -31.52
C THR A 91 -33.45 20.59 -32.78
N GLN A 92 -33.25 19.86 -33.87
CA GLN A 92 -32.92 20.48 -35.15
C GLN A 92 -34.12 21.25 -35.72
N GLU A 93 -33.87 22.16 -36.67
CA GLU A 93 -34.96 22.84 -37.39
C GLU A 93 -35.86 21.80 -38.07
N GLY A 94 -37.16 21.85 -37.76
CA GLY A 94 -38.16 20.91 -38.28
C GLY A 94 -38.40 19.65 -37.44
N GLU A 95 -37.62 19.39 -36.38
CA GLU A 95 -37.91 18.33 -35.41
C GLU A 95 -38.95 18.77 -34.37
N VAL A 96 -39.81 17.86 -33.92
CA VAL A 96 -40.80 18.08 -32.85
C VAL A 96 -40.36 17.36 -31.59
N ALA A 97 -40.08 18.11 -30.52
CA ALA A 97 -39.74 17.56 -29.21
C ALA A 97 -40.98 16.90 -28.57
N VAL A 98 -40.96 15.57 -28.40
CA VAL A 98 -42.01 14.83 -27.69
C VAL A 98 -41.52 14.50 -26.29
N ILE A 99 -42.18 15.08 -25.28
CA ILE A 99 -41.94 14.77 -23.86
C ILE A 99 -43.03 13.80 -23.41
N PRO A 100 -42.69 12.55 -23.05
CA PRO A 100 -43.67 11.62 -22.51
C PRO A 100 -44.15 12.13 -21.16
N VAL A 101 -45.45 12.44 -21.07
CA VAL A 101 -46.10 12.72 -19.79
C VAL A 101 -46.57 11.39 -19.24
N PHE A 102 -45.85 10.84 -18.27
CA PHE A 102 -46.33 9.67 -17.55
C PHE A 102 -47.46 10.12 -16.60
N PRO A 103 -48.57 9.36 -16.51
CA PRO A 103 -49.54 9.60 -15.44
C PRO A 103 -48.81 9.50 -14.10
N PRO A 104 -49.26 10.22 -13.05
CA PRO A 104 -48.70 10.02 -11.72
C PRO A 104 -48.86 8.55 -11.38
N THR A 105 -47.76 7.80 -11.45
CA THR A 105 -47.69 6.44 -10.93
C THR A 105 -48.09 6.56 -9.48
N GLU A 106 -49.20 5.92 -9.08
CA GLU A 106 -49.47 5.69 -7.67
C GLU A 106 -48.17 5.17 -7.07
N THR A 107 -47.59 5.96 -6.16
CA THR A 107 -46.38 5.54 -5.45
C THR A 107 -46.68 4.15 -4.91
N PRO A 108 -45.93 3.10 -5.28
CA PRO A 108 -46.12 1.79 -4.67
C PRO A 108 -46.07 2.03 -3.18
N SER A 109 -47.19 1.76 -2.49
CA SER A 109 -47.26 1.90 -1.04
C SER A 109 -46.04 1.15 -0.50
N ALA A 110 -45.15 1.88 0.18
CA ALA A 110 -43.92 1.31 0.70
C ALA A 110 -44.28 0.02 1.45
N PRO A 111 -43.56 -1.10 1.23
CA PRO A 111 -43.83 -2.30 2.00
C PRO A 111 -43.81 -1.93 3.48
N SER A 112 -44.94 -2.15 4.15
CA SER A 112 -45.07 -1.95 5.59
C SER A 112 -43.85 -2.58 6.24
N GLU A 113 -42.99 -1.74 6.85
CA GLU A 113 -41.87 -2.21 7.64
C GLU A 113 -42.45 -3.12 8.72
N ALA A 114 -42.30 -4.44 8.51
CA ALA A 114 -42.44 -5.38 9.59
C ALA A 114 -41.52 -4.92 10.72
N PRO A 115 -41.98 -4.90 11.99
CA PRO A 115 -41.14 -4.46 13.10
C PRO A 115 -39.80 -5.17 13.03
N LEU A 116 -38.71 -4.40 12.95
CA LEU A 116 -37.36 -4.94 13.09
C LEU A 116 -37.34 -5.72 14.39
N ARG A 117 -37.34 -7.05 14.28
CA ARG A 117 -37.07 -7.92 15.42
C ARG A 117 -35.66 -7.54 15.88
N PRO A 118 -35.45 -7.04 17.10
CA PRO A 118 -34.12 -6.76 17.58
C PRO A 118 -33.28 -8.03 17.42
N PRO A 119 -32.02 -7.94 16.95
CA PRO A 119 -31.15 -9.10 16.95
C PRO A 119 -31.15 -9.64 18.38
N ALA A 120 -31.40 -10.95 18.52
CA ALA A 120 -31.35 -11.62 19.81
C ALA A 120 -30.02 -11.21 20.48
N GLN A 121 -30.12 -10.45 21.57
CA GLN A 121 -28.98 -10.04 22.39
C GLN A 121 -28.47 -11.30 23.09
N GLY A 122 -27.69 -12.08 22.35
CA GLY A 122 -27.07 -13.32 22.78
C GLY A 122 -25.80 -13.63 22.02
N ALA A 123 -25.34 -12.71 21.16
CA ALA A 123 -23.97 -12.75 20.65
C ALA A 123 -23.06 -12.29 21.80
N ARG A 124 -22.30 -13.23 22.36
CA ARG A 124 -21.27 -12.97 23.37
C ARG A 124 -20.45 -11.77 22.92
N SER A 125 -20.18 -10.85 23.85
CA SER A 125 -19.39 -9.69 23.51
C SER A 125 -17.98 -10.16 23.16
N ILE A 126 -17.38 -9.61 22.09
CA ILE A 126 -16.01 -9.94 21.65
C ILE A 126 -15.00 -9.98 22.83
N PRO A 127 -15.09 -9.11 23.85
CA PRO A 127 -14.25 -9.21 25.05
C PRO A 127 -14.37 -10.52 25.85
N ASP A 128 -15.55 -11.14 25.92
CA ASP A 128 -15.77 -12.41 26.64
C ASP A 128 -15.06 -13.59 25.95
N GLU A 129 -15.04 -13.58 24.61
CA GLU A 129 -14.35 -14.60 23.81
C GLU A 129 -12.83 -14.53 24.01
N TRP A 130 -12.26 -13.32 23.99
CA TRP A 130 -10.83 -13.13 24.25
C TRP A 130 -10.45 -13.59 25.65
N ARG A 131 -11.27 -13.30 26.67
CA ARG A 131 -11.01 -13.76 28.03
C ARG A 131 -11.00 -15.29 28.14
N ALA A 132 -11.96 -15.97 27.52
CA ALA A 132 -12.06 -17.43 27.59
C ALA A 132 -10.83 -18.13 26.98
N LEU A 133 -10.28 -17.58 25.89
CA LEU A 133 -9.09 -18.13 25.24
C LEU A 133 -7.82 -17.99 26.08
N PHE A 134 -7.69 -16.89 26.83
CA PHE A 134 -6.46 -16.58 27.57
C PHE A 134 -6.47 -17.02 29.03
N LEU A 135 -7.65 -17.14 29.65
CA LEU A 135 -7.78 -17.39 31.09
C LEU A 135 -8.43 -18.75 31.43
N GLY A 136 -8.84 -19.52 30.42
CA GLY A 136 -9.56 -20.78 30.60
C GLY A 136 -10.99 -20.54 31.07
N GLY A 137 -11.97 -20.87 30.24
CA GLY A 137 -13.38 -20.83 30.66
C GLY A 137 -13.67 -21.97 31.63
N GLU A 138 -14.27 -21.63 32.79
CA GLU A 138 -14.98 -22.58 33.66
C GLU A 138 -16.32 -22.98 33.03
#